data_AF-A0A962CDN7-F1
#
_entry.id   AF-A0A962CDN7-F1
#
_cell.length_a   1.000
_cell.length_b   1.000
_cell.length_c   1.000
_cell.angle_alpha   90.00
_cell.angle_beta   90.00
_cell.angle_gamma   90.00
#
_symmetry.space_group_name_H-M   'P 1'
#
loop_
_entity.id
_entity.type
_entity.pdbx_description
1 polymer ?
#
loop_
_entity_poly.entity_id
_entity_poly.type
_entity_poly.pdbx_seq_one_letter_code
_entity_poly.pdbx_strand_id
1 'polypeptide(L)' 'MIWLPILGGLLVLAISRTSAGKPSGDGAGLRADRLLALVISILCFVLSLPLWTDFNAATADMQFVERMSWIRAFNV' A
#
# COMPACT_ATOMS: atom_id res chain seq x y z
N MET A 1 5.99 -5.34 3.75
CA MET A 1 4.91 -4.69 2.99
C MET A 1 3.96 -3.96 3.94
N ILE A 2 4.34 -2.76 4.42
CA ILE A 2 3.53 -1.99 5.38
C ILE A 2 3.35 -0.57 4.86
N TRP A 3 4.45 0.07 4.44
CA TRP A 3 4.46 1.44 3.95
C TRP A 3 3.90 1.64 2.53
N LEU A 4 4.05 0.65 1.64
CA LEU A 4 3.64 0.74 0.24
C LEU A 4 2.14 1.06 0.05
N PRO A 5 1.18 0.35 0.70
CA PRO A 5 -0.24 0.70 0.59
C PRO A 5 -0.57 2.07 1.23
N ILE A 6 0.15 2.47 2.28
CA ILE A 6 -0.05 3.77 2.95
C ILE A 6 0.36 4.92 2.03
N LEU A 7 1.58 4.86 1.48
CA LEU A 7 2.07 5.84 0.52
C LEU A 7 1.24 5.84 -0.76
N GLY A 8 0.86 4.66 -1.24
CA GLY A 8 0.00 4.52 -2.40
C GLY A 8 -1.38 5.16 -2.20
N GLY A 9 -2.00 4.95 -1.03
CA GLY A 9 -3.27 5.58 -0.67
C GLY A 9 -3.16 7.11 -0.61
N LEU A 10 -2.08 7.64 -0.01
CA LEU A 10 -1.81 9.09 0.00
C LEU A 10 -1.64 9.65 -1.41
N LEU A 11 -0.95 8.93 -2.29
CA LEU A 11 -0.75 9.33 -3.68
C LEU A 11 -2.07 9.34 -4.46
N VAL A 12 -2.91 8.31 -4.29
CA VAL A 12 -4.27 8.26 -4.89
C VAL A 12 -5.11 9.43 -4.40
N LEU A 13 -5.08 9.74 -3.11
CA LEU A 13 -5.83 10.88 -2.55
C LEU A 13 -5.33 12.22 -3.10
N ALA A 14 -4.02 12.41 -3.24
CA ALA A 14 -3.46 13.62 -3.82
C ALA A 14 -3.92 13.82 -5.28
N ILE A 15 -3.89 12.76 -6.09
CA ILE A 15 -4.34 12.81 -7.49
C ILE A 15 -5.86 12.99 -7.59
N SER A 16 -6.62 12.30 -6.73
CA SER A 16 -8.08 12.44 -6.67
C SER A 16 -8.49 13.88 -6.37
N ARG A 17 -7.79 14.58 -5.46
CA ARG A 17 -8.03 16.00 -5.15
C ARG A 17 -7.78 16.91 -6.35
N THR A 18 -6.74 16.64 -7.16
CA THR A 18 -6.50 17.41 -8.40
C THR A 18 -7.55 17.15 -9.48
N SER A 19 -8.20 15.98 -9.45
CA SER A 19 -9.27 15.59 -10.38
C SER A 19 -10.67 15.98 -9.89
N ALA A 20 -10.79 16.43 -8.63
CA ALA A 20 -12.05 16.72 -7.92
C ALA A 20 -12.88 17.86 -8.53
N GLY A 21 -12.32 18.65 -9.45
CA GLY A 21 -13.06 19.64 -10.24
C GLY A 21 -13.98 19.04 -11.32
N LYS A 22 -13.90 17.73 -11.59
CA LYS A 22 -14.77 17.07 -12.56
C LYS A 22 -15.92 16.38 -11.83
N PRO A 23 -17.17 16.88 -11.95
CA PRO A 23 -18.31 16.32 -11.25
C PRO A 23 -18.47 14.85 -11.63
N SER A 24 -18.91 14.05 -10.66
CA SER A 24 -19.19 12.61 -10.75
C SER A 24 -20.29 12.21 -11.75
N GLY A 25 -20.55 13.01 -12.78
CA GLY A 25 -21.51 12.71 -13.85
C GLY A 25 -20.82 12.15 -15.09
N ASP A 26 -21.13 10.89 -15.41
CA ASP A 26 -21.36 10.33 -16.75
C ASP A 26 -20.33 10.54 -17.89
N GLY A 27 -19.08 10.87 -17.57
CA GLY A 27 -17.99 10.79 -18.56
C GLY A 27 -17.30 9.43 -18.50
N ALA A 28 -17.53 8.57 -19.48
CA ALA A 28 -16.89 7.26 -19.69
C ALA A 28 -15.36 7.32 -19.97
N GLY A 29 -14.63 8.26 -19.35
CA GLY A 29 -13.18 8.35 -19.40
C GLY A 29 -12.54 7.55 -18.26
N LEU A 30 -11.44 6.85 -18.54
CA LEU A 30 -10.67 6.15 -17.52
C LEU A 30 -10.21 7.17 -16.47
N ARG A 31 -10.65 6.99 -15.22
CA ARG A 31 -10.23 7.86 -14.12
C ARG A 31 -8.83 7.46 -13.66
N ALA A 32 -7.89 8.39 -13.74
CA ALA A 32 -6.47 8.14 -13.43
C ALA A 32 -6.25 7.70 -11.97
N ASP A 33 -7.06 8.20 -11.03
CA ASP A 33 -7.07 7.80 -9.63
C ASP A 33 -7.46 6.32 -9.43
N ARG A 34 -8.46 5.85 -10.18
CA ARG A 34 -8.91 4.44 -10.14
C ARG A 34 -7.87 3.49 -10.72
N LEU A 35 -7.26 3.86 -11.86
CA LEU A 35 -6.18 3.06 -12.45
C LEU A 35 -4.97 2.99 -11.53
N LEU A 36 -4.60 4.12 -10.93
CA LEU A 36 -3.51 4.18 -9.98
C LEU A 36 -3.78 3.30 -8.76
N ALA A 37 -4.99 3.39 -8.18
CA ALA A 37 -5.38 2.55 -7.05
C ALA A 37 -5.32 1.06 -7.39
N LEU A 38 -5.75 0.68 -8.60
CA LEU A 38 -5.68 -0.69 -9.09
C LEU A 38 -4.22 -1.16 -9.21
N VAL A 39 -3.35 -0.35 -9.82
CA VAL A 39 -1.92 -0.68 -9.97
C VAL A 39 -1.25 -0.86 -8.61
N ILE A 40 -1.49 0.07 -7.67
CA ILE A 40 -0.94 -0.02 -6.32
C ILE A 40 -1.43 -1.29 -5.60
N SER A 41 -2.71 -1.63 -5.74
CA SER A 41 -3.28 -2.84 -5.14
C SER A 41 -2.64 -4.11 -5.71
N ILE A 42 -2.46 -4.18 -7.04
CA ILE A 42 -1.78 -5.30 -7.70
C ILE A 42 -0.33 -5.39 -7.22
N LEU A 43 0.40 -4.27 -7.13
CA LEU A 43 1.77 -4.25 -6.62
C LEU A 43 1.85 -4.75 -5.17
N CYS A 44 0.96 -4.26 -4.29
CA CYS A 44 0.87 -4.74 -2.91
C CYS A 44 0.61 -6.25 -2.84
N PHE A 45 -0.29 -6.77 -3.68
CA PHE A 45 -0.60 -8.18 -3.74
C PHE A 45 0.59 -9.01 -4.23
N VAL A 46 1.20 -8.65 -5.36
CA VAL A 46 2.37 -9.33 -5.92
C VAL A 46 3.53 -9.35 -4.93
N LEU A 47 3.77 -8.24 -4.24
CA LEU A 47 4.83 -8.14 -3.25
C LEU A 47 4.52 -8.87 -1.93
N SER A 48 3.26 -9.22 -1.68
CA SER A 48 2.87 -10.08 -0.55
C SER A 48 3.11 -11.57 -0.83
N LEU A 49 3.15 -11.99 -2.10
CA LEU A 49 3.40 -13.38 -2.50
C LEU A 49 4.74 -13.93 -2.00
N PRO A 50 5.90 -13.27 -2.21
CA PRO A 50 7.18 -13.79 -1.71
C PRO A 50 7.20 -13.87 -0.19
N LEU A 51 6.53 -12.94 0.52
CA LEU A 51 6.39 -13.01 1.98
C LEU A 51 5.65 -14.28 2.42
N TRP A 52 4.69 -14.75 1.64
CA TRP A 52 3.97 -15.98 1.93
C TRP A 52 4.74 -17.23 1.52
N THR A 53 5.39 -17.23 0.35
CA THR A 53 6.13 -18.40 -0.15
C THR A 53 7.42 -18.66 0.63
N ASP A 54 8.11 -17.62 1.07
CA ASP A 54 9.35 -17.72 1.85
C ASP A 54 9.07 -17.87 3.36
N PHE A 55 7.80 -17.94 3.78
CA PHE A 55 7.44 -18.11 5.17
C PHE A 55 7.76 -19.54 5.64
N ASN A 56 8.61 -19.65 6.67
CA ASN A 56 8.97 -20.93 7.25
C ASN A 56 8.02 -21.29 8.41
N ALA A 57 7.07 -22.20 8.17
CA ALA A 57 6.12 -22.63 9.20
C ALA A 57 6.72 -23.53 10.30
N ALA A 58 7.99 -23.96 10.17
CA ALA A 58 8.65 -24.81 11.15
C ALA A 58 9.26 -24.03 12.33
N THR A 59 9.22 -22.70 12.29
CA THR A 59 9.75 -21.84 13.37
C THR A 59 8.61 -21.06 14.03
N ALA A 60 8.71 -20.88 15.36
CA ALA A 60 7.79 -20.03 16.12
C ALA A 60 8.22 -18.55 16.12
N ASP A 61 9.30 -18.22 15.40
CA ASP A 61 9.88 -16.88 15.39
C ASP A 61 9.11 -15.93 14.46
N MET A 62 9.10 -14.63 14.83
CA MET A 62 8.59 -13.59 13.94
C MET A 62 9.58 -13.34 12.79
N GLN A 63 9.17 -13.67 11.56
CA GLN A 63 10.05 -13.59 10.38
C GLN A 63 10.06 -12.21 9.69
N PHE A 64 9.06 -11.37 9.92
CA PHE A 64 8.93 -10.06 9.28
C PHE A 64 8.73 -8.94 10.32
N VAL A 65 9.78 -8.64 11.09
CA VAL A 65 9.75 -7.62 12.15
C VAL A 65 10.24 -6.26 11.62
N GLU A 66 9.47 -5.20 11.89
CA GLU A 66 9.90 -3.83 11.65
C GLU A 66 10.88 -3.39 12.74
N ARG A 67 12.11 -3.02 12.36
CA ARG A 67 13.18 -2.65 13.32
C ARG A 67 13.19 -1.16 13.64
N MET A 68 12.11 -0.44 13.33
CA MET A 68 12.01 1.00 13.57
C MET A 68 11.48 1.24 14.97
N SER A 69 12.34 1.72 15.86
CA SER A 69 11.97 2.06 17.24
C SER A 69 10.95 3.20 17.25
N TRP A 70 9.77 2.97 17.82
CA TRP A 70 8.74 4.00 17.91
C TRP A 70 9.07 5.07 18.97
N ILE A 71 9.78 4.69 20.05
CA ILE A 71 10.19 5.57 21.15
C ILE A 71 11.68 5.33 21.45
N ARG A 72 12.58 6.26 21.10
CA ARG A 72 14.03 6.09 21.30
C ARG A 72 14.49 5.91 22.75
N ALA A 73 13.66 6.27 23.73
CA ALA A 73 13.97 6.12 25.16
C ALA A 73 13.84 4.67 25.66
N PHE A 74 13.05 3.85 24.98
CA PHE A 74 12.91 2.42 25.26
C PHE A 74 13.31 1.69 23.98
N ASN A 75 14.35 0.88 24.02
CA ASN A 75 14.79 0.11 22.86
C ASN A 75 13.80 -1.05 22.58
N VAL A 76 12.57 -0.69 22.17
CA VAL A 76 11.46 -1.56 21.76
C VAL A 76 11.02 -1.22 20.35
#